data_AF-A0A2U2CEG1-F1
#
_entry.id   AF-A0A2U2CEG1-F1
#
_cell.length_a   1.000
_cell.length_b   1.000
_cell.length_c   1.000
_cell.angle_alpha   90.00
_cell.angle_beta   90.00
_cell.angle_gamma   90.00
#
_symmetry.space_group_name_H-M   'P 1'
#
loop_
_entity.id
_entity.type
_entity.pdbx_description
1 polymer ?
#
loop_
_entity_poly.entity_id
_entity_poly.type
_entity_poly.pdbx_seq_one_letter_code
_entity_poly.pdbx_strand_id
1 'polypeptide(L)'
;MDDLAGETVMRSDKNSIRRLLYQAKKTARDETGSTTVEFVVLLPFLIGILGLVVTSSLYLALASDVQQLAHELARASLSVAHEDDWCARVEDEMVAPLAANLPLLEPERVDAVACDSDPETRLLRVSVVYNTSGTLGAILGSMIGLQFQSFQRASFVQW
;
A
#
# COMPACT_ATOMS: atom_id res chain seq x y z
N MET A 1 13.87 -81.55 -11.89
CA MET A 1 14.54 -80.86 -10.77
C MET A 1 14.12 -79.39 -10.77
N ASP A 2 12.82 -79.12 -11.03
CA ASP A 2 12.37 -77.82 -11.54
C ASP A 2 11.31 -77.13 -10.66
N ASP A 3 10.85 -77.79 -9.58
CA ASP A 3 9.77 -77.28 -8.72
C ASP A 3 10.26 -76.28 -7.65
N LEU A 4 11.56 -76.25 -7.34
CA LEU A 4 12.13 -75.39 -6.28
C LEU A 4 12.48 -73.98 -6.77
N ALA A 5 12.50 -73.76 -8.09
CA ALA A 5 12.77 -72.46 -8.69
C ALA A 5 11.51 -71.57 -8.74
N GLY A 6 10.31 -72.15 -8.80
CA GLY A 6 9.05 -71.40 -8.85
C GLY A 6 8.65 -70.74 -7.52
N GLU A 7 8.86 -71.43 -6.39
CA GLU A 7 8.52 -70.90 -5.07
C GLU A 7 9.45 -69.76 -4.60
N THR A 8 10.72 -69.78 -5.01
CA THR A 8 11.70 -68.77 -4.59
C THR A 8 11.51 -67.43 -5.30
N VAL A 9 11.11 -67.45 -6.57
CA VAL A 9 10.79 -66.23 -7.34
C VAL A 9 9.50 -65.57 -6.83
N MET A 10 8.45 -66.34 -6.58
CA MET A 10 7.16 -65.80 -6.11
C MET A 10 7.24 -65.24 -4.66
N ARG A 11 8.13 -65.77 -3.83
CA ARG A 11 8.36 -65.28 -2.45
C ARG A 11 9.17 -63.98 -2.40
N SER A 12 10.03 -63.74 -3.38
CA SER A 12 10.85 -62.53 -3.51
C SER A 12 10.00 -61.30 -3.83
N ASP A 13 9.04 -61.45 -4.75
CA ASP A 13 8.18 -60.36 -5.23
C ASP A 13 7.25 -59.83 -4.12
N LYS A 14 6.68 -60.75 -3.32
CA LYS A 14 5.80 -60.43 -2.20
C LYS A 14 6.49 -59.63 -1.08
N ASN A 15 7.79 -59.86 -0.87
CA ASN A 15 8.59 -59.11 0.11
C ASN A 15 9.00 -57.72 -0.42
N SER A 16 9.20 -57.58 -1.73
CA SER A 16 9.50 -56.30 -2.37
C SER A 16 8.30 -55.34 -2.30
N ILE A 17 7.10 -55.85 -2.63
CA ILE A 17 5.85 -55.09 -2.57
C ILE A 17 5.55 -54.63 -1.13
N ARG A 18 5.78 -55.48 -0.13
CA ARG A 18 5.61 -55.12 1.28
C ARG A 18 6.59 -54.04 1.74
N ARG A 19 7.84 -54.06 1.26
CA ARG A 19 8.83 -53.02 1.56
C ARG A 19 8.47 -51.69 0.91
N LEU A 20 8.00 -51.69 -0.34
CA LEU A 20 7.54 -50.48 -1.03
C LEU A 20 6.34 -49.86 -0.34
N LEU A 21 5.34 -50.66 0.05
CA LEU A 21 4.18 -50.18 0.79
C LEU A 21 4.56 -49.64 2.19
N TYR A 22 5.51 -50.28 2.86
CA TYR A 22 6.00 -49.80 4.16
C TYR A 22 6.77 -48.49 4.04
N GLN A 23 7.61 -48.33 3.00
CA GLN A 23 8.33 -47.09 2.76
C GLN A 23 7.40 -45.94 2.35
N ALA A 24 6.42 -46.18 1.47
CA ALA A 24 5.41 -45.19 1.12
C ALA A 24 4.60 -44.72 2.35
N LYS A 25 4.24 -45.67 3.23
CA LYS A 25 3.54 -45.35 4.49
C LYS A 25 4.42 -44.62 5.50
N LYS A 26 5.74 -44.81 5.44
CA LYS A 26 6.72 -44.09 6.27
C LYS A 26 6.91 -42.65 5.78
N THR A 27 6.99 -42.43 4.46
CA THR A 27 7.08 -41.10 3.85
C THR A 27 5.79 -40.29 4.04
N ALA A 28 4.63 -40.94 3.98
CA ALA A 28 3.33 -40.30 4.26
C ALA A 28 3.13 -39.92 5.75
N ARG A 29 3.99 -40.40 6.65
CA ARG A 29 3.94 -40.16 8.09
C ARG A 29 5.14 -39.34 8.58
N ASP A 30 5.89 -38.76 7.65
CA ASP A 30 7.04 -37.91 7.94
C ASP A 30 6.55 -36.49 8.22
N GLU A 31 6.39 -36.17 9.51
CA GLU A 31 5.88 -34.86 10.00
C GLU A 31 6.78 -33.68 9.61
N THR A 32 8.02 -33.97 9.20
CA THR A 32 9.02 -33.01 8.74
C THR A 32 8.53 -32.17 7.55
N GLY A 33 7.62 -32.68 6.72
CA GLY A 33 6.99 -31.94 5.62
C GLY A 33 5.81 -31.05 6.04
N SER A 34 5.16 -31.34 7.18
CA SER A 34 3.97 -30.61 7.65
C SER A 34 4.31 -29.17 8.05
N THR A 35 5.44 -28.99 8.74
CA THR A 35 5.90 -27.66 9.18
C THR A 35 6.31 -26.76 8.00
N THR A 36 6.85 -27.34 6.94
CA THR A 36 7.23 -26.58 5.74
C THR A 36 6.00 -26.07 4.99
N VAL A 37 4.94 -26.88 4.89
CA VAL A 37 3.69 -26.48 4.22
C VAL A 37 3.00 -25.34 4.96
N GLU A 38 2.99 -25.36 6.29
CA GLU A 38 2.42 -24.29 7.10
C GLU A 38 3.15 -22.96 6.88
N PHE A 39 4.49 -22.98 6.84
CA PHE A 39 5.30 -21.79 6.58
C PHE A 39 5.14 -21.23 5.16
N VAL A 40 4.97 -22.10 4.16
CA VAL A 40 4.76 -21.69 2.76
C VAL A 40 3.45 -20.91 2.58
N VAL A 41 2.45 -21.16 3.43
CA VAL A 41 1.15 -20.44 3.39
C VAL A 41 1.17 -19.22 4.33
N LEU A 42 1.74 -19.35 5.53
CA LEU A 42 1.76 -18.26 6.52
C LEU A 42 2.68 -17.10 6.11
N LEU A 43 3.84 -17.39 5.53
CA LEU A 43 4.81 -16.36 5.14
C LEU A 43 4.23 -15.36 4.11
N PRO A 44 3.68 -15.77 2.95
CA PRO A 44 3.11 -14.81 2.00
C PRO A 44 1.91 -14.07 2.59
N PHE A 45 1.14 -14.69 3.48
CA PHE A 45 0.04 -14.04 4.19
C PHE A 45 0.55 -12.92 5.11
N LEU A 46 1.59 -13.20 5.91
CA LEU A 46 2.20 -12.23 6.82
C LEU A 46 2.88 -11.09 6.04
N ILE A 47 3.54 -11.39 4.93
CA ILE A 47 4.09 -10.38 4.00
C ILE A 47 2.97 -9.53 3.42
N GLY A 48 1.83 -10.14 3.05
CA GLY A 48 0.66 -9.41 2.55
C GLY A 48 0.09 -8.43 3.58
N ILE A 49 -0.06 -8.87 4.83
CA ILE A 49 -0.49 -7.99 5.93
C ILE A 49 0.52 -6.86 6.16
N LEU A 50 1.82 -7.17 6.19
CA LEU A 50 2.85 -6.15 6.37
C LEU A 50 2.82 -5.12 5.24
N GLY A 51 2.69 -5.57 3.99
CA GLY A 51 2.55 -4.71 2.82
C GLY A 51 1.31 -3.81 2.90
N LEU A 52 0.18 -4.35 3.36
CA LEU A 52 -1.04 -3.57 3.60
C LEU A 52 -0.82 -2.50 4.67
N VAL A 53 -0.21 -2.85 5.80
CA VAL A 53 0.07 -1.92 6.90
C VAL A 53 1.00 -0.80 6.44
N VAL A 54 2.10 -1.14 5.76
CA VAL A 54 3.07 -0.16 5.24
C VAL A 54 2.41 0.78 4.22
N THR A 55 1.68 0.22 3.25
CA THR A 55 1.00 1.01 2.21
C THR A 55 -0.04 1.95 2.82
N SER A 56 -0.84 1.44 3.77
CA SER A 56 -1.86 2.24 4.45
C SER A 56 -1.23 3.36 5.29
N SER A 57 -0.10 3.07 5.95
CA SER A 57 0.61 4.06 6.76
C SER A 57 1.19 5.19 5.90
N LEU A 58 1.81 4.85 4.76
CA LEU A 58 2.31 5.83 3.79
C LEU A 58 1.18 6.70 3.22
N TYR A 59 0.04 6.08 2.89
CA TYR A 59 -1.14 6.81 2.42
C TYR A 59 -1.66 7.80 3.47
N LEU A 60 -1.78 7.37 4.72
CA LEU A 60 -2.24 8.23 5.81
C LEU A 60 -1.27 9.37 6.10
N ALA A 61 0.04 9.10 6.09
CA ALA A 61 1.07 10.12 6.27
C ALA A 61 0.99 11.19 5.17
N LEU A 62 0.94 10.77 3.90
CA LEU A 62 0.80 11.69 2.77
C LEU A 62 -0.51 12.50 2.83
N ALA A 63 -1.62 11.85 3.19
CA ALA A 63 -2.90 12.53 3.34
C ALA A 63 -2.87 13.58 4.46
N SER A 64 -2.10 13.34 5.53
CA SER A 64 -1.87 14.29 6.61
C SER A 64 -1.04 15.48 6.13
N ASP A 65 0.04 15.25 5.40
CA ASP A 65 0.89 16.32 4.85
C ASP A 65 0.09 17.23 3.91
N VAL A 66 -0.73 16.68 3.01
CA VAL A 66 -1.60 17.48 2.11
C VAL A 66 -2.65 18.26 2.90
N GLN A 67 -3.17 17.70 4.00
CA GLN A 67 -4.09 18.43 4.88
C GLN A 67 -3.39 19.58 5.62
N GLN A 68 -2.14 19.36 6.07
CA GLN A 68 -1.32 20.41 6.67
C GLN A 68 -1.03 21.51 5.65
N LEU A 69 -0.66 21.16 4.41
CA LEU A 69 -0.48 22.11 3.32
C LEU A 69 -1.73 22.96 3.08
N ALA A 70 -2.91 22.33 2.97
CA ALA A 70 -4.17 23.05 2.78
C ALA A 70 -4.45 24.01 3.94
N HIS A 71 -4.10 23.65 5.18
CA HIS A 71 -4.28 24.51 6.35
C HIS A 71 -3.30 25.69 6.36
N GLU A 72 -2.03 25.45 6.05
CA GLU A 72 -1.02 26.49 5.95
C GLU A 72 -1.36 27.47 4.82
N LEU A 73 -1.80 26.97 3.65
CA LEU A 73 -2.25 27.82 2.55
C LEU A 73 -3.49 28.65 2.93
N ALA A 74 -4.48 28.06 3.60
CA ALA A 74 -5.66 28.82 4.05
C ALA A 74 -5.32 29.89 5.08
N ARG A 75 -4.30 29.64 5.93
CA ARG A 75 -3.81 30.65 6.88
C ARG A 75 -2.98 31.72 6.17
N ALA A 76 -2.17 31.33 5.19
CA ALA A 76 -1.32 32.25 4.46
C ALA A 76 -2.12 33.13 3.48
N SER A 77 -3.25 32.63 2.96
CA SER A 77 -4.15 33.41 2.12
C SER A 77 -4.73 34.63 2.83
N LEU A 78 -4.82 34.64 4.17
CA LEU A 78 -5.27 35.81 4.94
C LEU A 78 -4.46 37.08 4.66
N SER A 79 -3.15 36.96 4.41
CA SER A 79 -2.32 38.15 4.16
C SER A 79 -2.55 38.75 2.78
N VAL A 80 -3.04 37.96 1.83
CA VAL A 80 -3.28 38.35 0.43
C VAL A 80 -4.77 38.42 0.08
N ALA A 81 -5.68 38.07 1.00
CA ALA A 81 -7.13 37.97 0.77
C ALA A 81 -7.80 39.29 0.34
N HIS A 82 -7.10 40.43 0.43
CA HIS A 82 -7.59 41.74 0.01
C HIS A 82 -7.29 42.03 -1.48
N GLU A 83 -6.50 41.19 -2.13
CA GLU A 83 -6.13 41.31 -3.54
C GLU A 83 -7.17 40.60 -4.42
N ASP A 84 -7.50 41.16 -5.58
CA ASP A 84 -8.51 40.56 -6.48
C ASP A 84 -8.06 39.19 -7.03
N ASP A 85 -6.75 39.01 -7.26
CA ASP A 85 -6.14 37.79 -7.82
C ASP A 85 -5.47 36.90 -6.73
N TRP A 86 -5.90 37.02 -5.48
CA TRP A 86 -5.26 36.36 -4.34
C TRP A 86 -5.10 34.83 -4.52
N CYS A 87 -6.05 34.16 -5.18
CA CYS A 87 -5.98 32.71 -5.38
C CYS A 87 -4.82 32.30 -6.31
N ALA A 88 -4.61 33.05 -7.40
CA ALA A 88 -3.49 32.81 -8.31
C ALA A 88 -2.15 33.04 -7.58
N ARG A 89 -2.09 34.05 -6.71
CA ARG A 89 -0.90 34.33 -5.91
C ARG A 89 -0.60 33.24 -4.88
N VAL A 90 -1.63 32.69 -4.24
CA VAL A 90 -1.50 31.53 -3.35
C VAL A 90 -0.96 30.32 -4.11
N GLU A 91 -1.49 30.04 -5.29
CA GLU A 91 -1.06 28.92 -6.14
C GLU A 91 0.40 29.08 -6.61
N ASP A 92 0.74 30.23 -7.20
CA ASP A 92 2.05 30.45 -7.85
C ASP A 92 3.20 30.65 -6.87
N GLU A 93 2.95 31.29 -5.72
CA GLU A 93 4.03 31.71 -4.82
C GLU A 93 4.08 30.98 -3.49
N MET A 94 2.95 30.44 -3.01
CA MET A 94 2.86 29.90 -1.65
C MET A 94 2.87 28.38 -1.62
N VAL A 95 2.40 27.71 -2.68
CA VAL A 95 2.36 26.24 -2.74
C VAL A 95 3.76 25.63 -2.67
N ALA A 96 4.66 26.04 -3.56
CA ALA A 96 6.01 25.46 -3.64
C ALA A 96 6.82 25.57 -2.33
N PRO A 97 6.94 26.75 -1.68
CA PRO A 97 7.72 26.85 -0.44
C PRO A 97 7.07 26.12 0.73
N LEU A 98 5.73 26.06 0.82
CA LEU A 98 5.05 25.32 1.89
C LEU A 98 5.13 23.81 1.67
N ALA A 99 4.94 23.34 0.44
CA ALA A 99 5.06 21.94 0.08
C ALA A 99 6.50 21.40 0.29
N ALA A 100 7.53 22.22 0.01
CA ALA A 100 8.92 21.83 0.21
C ALA A 100 9.30 21.57 1.69
N ASN A 101 8.52 22.07 2.65
CA ASN A 101 8.73 21.81 4.07
C ASN A 101 8.10 20.49 4.55
N LEU A 102 7.34 19.79 3.69
CA LEU A 102 6.63 18.56 4.04
C LEU A 102 7.38 17.33 3.48
N PRO A 103 7.76 16.37 4.34
CA PRO A 103 8.75 15.35 4.00
C PRO A 103 8.27 14.29 2.99
N LEU A 104 6.96 14.02 2.90
CA LEU A 104 6.43 13.04 1.94
C LEU A 104 5.83 13.70 0.69
N LEU A 105 5.82 15.03 0.62
CA LEU A 105 5.10 15.78 -0.37
C LEU A 105 6.06 16.29 -1.44
N GLU A 106 5.74 16.03 -2.70
CA GLU A 106 6.51 16.54 -3.83
C GLU A 106 5.74 17.74 -4.41
N PRO A 107 6.32 18.96 -4.44
CA PRO A 107 5.61 20.15 -4.89
C PRO A 107 5.06 20.03 -6.32
N GLU A 108 5.79 19.32 -7.18
CA GLU A 108 5.47 19.08 -8.60
C GLU A 108 4.21 18.22 -8.80
N ARG A 109 3.70 17.62 -7.72
CA ARG A 109 2.55 16.69 -7.75
C ARG A 109 1.27 17.29 -7.17
N VAL A 110 1.31 18.58 -6.83
CA VAL A 110 0.12 19.37 -6.55
C VAL A 110 -0.49 19.75 -7.91
N ASP A 111 -1.57 19.08 -8.29
CA ASP A 111 -2.18 19.24 -9.62
C ASP A 111 -2.97 20.55 -9.75
N ALA A 112 -3.61 20.98 -8.66
CA ALA A 112 -4.42 22.19 -8.64
C ALA A 112 -4.65 22.69 -7.21
N VAL A 113 -4.71 24.02 -7.07
CA VAL A 113 -5.26 24.69 -5.89
C VAL A 113 -6.55 25.40 -6.27
N ALA A 114 -7.63 25.08 -5.57
CA ALA A 114 -8.92 25.76 -5.76
C ALA A 114 -9.23 26.59 -4.52
N CYS A 115 -9.46 27.88 -4.71
CA CYS A 115 -9.84 28.79 -3.64
C CYS A 115 -11.28 29.26 -3.82
N ASP A 116 -11.99 29.40 -2.71
CA ASP A 116 -13.36 29.89 -2.64
C ASP A 116 -13.47 30.84 -1.46
N SER A 117 -14.26 31.90 -1.58
CA SER A 117 -14.45 32.88 -0.52
C SER A 117 -15.92 33.28 -0.43
N ASP A 118 -16.47 33.13 0.78
CA ASP A 118 -17.85 33.52 1.07
C ASP A 118 -17.85 34.82 1.88
N PRO A 119 -18.29 35.95 1.28
CA PRO A 119 -18.32 37.25 1.95
C PRO A 119 -19.39 37.35 3.06
N GLU A 120 -20.43 36.51 3.04
CA GLU A 120 -21.48 36.52 4.07
C GLU A 120 -21.02 35.84 5.35
N THR A 121 -20.31 34.71 5.21
CA THR A 121 -19.77 33.95 6.36
C THR A 121 -18.33 34.33 6.72
N ARG A 122 -17.67 35.14 5.88
CA ARG A 122 -16.24 35.47 5.93
C ARG A 122 -15.36 34.23 6.02
N LEU A 123 -15.70 33.20 5.25
CA LEU A 123 -14.95 31.94 5.19
C LEU A 123 -14.16 31.86 3.89
N LEU A 124 -12.84 31.78 4.00
CA LEU A 124 -11.94 31.37 2.91
C LEU A 124 -11.82 29.86 2.95
N ARG A 125 -11.99 29.21 1.80
CA ARG A 125 -11.70 27.80 1.60
C ARG A 125 -10.54 27.68 0.63
N VAL A 126 -9.54 26.88 1.00
CA VAL A 126 -8.46 26.48 0.09
C VAL A 126 -8.48 24.96 -0.03
N SER A 127 -8.54 24.47 -1.27
CA SER A 127 -8.54 23.06 -1.60
C SER A 127 -7.31 22.72 -2.42
N VAL A 128 -6.66 21.62 -2.06
CA VAL A 128 -5.46 21.10 -2.73
C VAL A 128 -5.80 19.76 -3.34
N VAL A 129 -5.53 19.61 -4.64
CA VAL A 129 -5.62 18.33 -5.36
C VAL A 129 -4.20 17.77 -5.50
N TYR A 130 -3.98 16.57 -4.98
CA TYR A 130 -2.68 15.91 -5.01
C TYR A 130 -2.71 14.63 -5.82
N ASN A 131 -1.73 14.46 -6.70
CA ASN A 131 -1.57 13.28 -7.53
C ASN A 131 -0.76 12.21 -6.80
N THR A 132 -1.35 11.05 -6.53
CA THR A 132 -0.69 9.94 -5.84
C THR A 132 0.05 8.97 -6.75
N SER A 133 -0.07 9.13 -8.06
CA SER A 133 0.53 8.26 -9.08
C SER A 133 2.06 8.23 -8.99
N GLY A 134 2.65 7.08 -8.70
CA GLY A 134 4.11 6.95 -8.57
C GLY A 134 4.69 7.24 -7.17
N THR A 135 3.86 7.55 -6.16
CA THR A 135 4.32 7.44 -4.76
C THR A 135 4.64 5.98 -4.41
N LEU A 136 5.55 5.77 -3.46
CA LEU A 136 5.86 4.43 -2.95
C LEU A 136 4.59 3.70 -2.46
N GLY A 137 3.66 4.43 -1.83
CA GLY A 137 2.36 3.91 -1.43
C GLY A 137 1.50 3.44 -2.61
N ALA A 138 1.42 4.23 -3.70
CA ALA A 138 0.68 3.81 -4.90
C ALA A 138 1.33 2.61 -5.61
N ILE A 139 2.66 2.54 -5.65
CA ILE A 139 3.39 1.41 -6.25
C ILE A 139 3.12 0.13 -5.43
N LEU A 140 3.28 0.18 -4.12
CA LEU A 140 3.03 -0.96 -3.23
C LEU A 140 1.55 -1.35 -3.20
N GLY A 141 0.64 -0.37 -3.21
CA GLY A 141 -0.80 -0.58 -3.32
C GLY A 141 -1.19 -1.28 -4.63
N SER A 142 -0.57 -0.90 -5.75
CA SER A 142 -0.85 -1.52 -7.05
C SER A 142 -0.50 -3.01 -7.09
N MET A 143 0.53 -3.45 -6.35
CA MET A 143 0.92 -4.85 -6.22
C MET A 143 -0.15 -5.71 -5.52
N ILE A 144 -0.99 -5.09 -4.69
CA ILE A 144 -2.11 -5.73 -3.99
C ILE A 144 -3.49 -5.35 -4.59
N GLY A 145 -3.50 -4.72 -5.77
CA GLY A 145 -4.73 -4.37 -6.51
C GLY A 145 -5.41 -3.07 -6.09
N LEU A 146 -4.77 -2.23 -5.27
CA LEU A 146 -5.29 -0.92 -4.88
C LEU A 146 -4.78 0.17 -5.83
N GLN A 147 -5.69 0.92 -6.45
CA GLN A 147 -5.34 2.03 -7.34
C GLN A 147 -5.95 3.34 -6.82
N PHE A 148 -5.10 4.30 -6.48
CA PHE A 148 -5.49 5.66 -6.09
C PHE A 148 -4.79 6.64 -7.02
N GLN A 149 -5.55 7.38 -7.82
CA GLN A 149 -5.02 8.28 -8.87
C GLN A 149 -4.74 9.68 -8.30
N SER A 150 -5.68 10.22 -7.53
CA SER A 150 -5.56 11.51 -6.87
C SER A 150 -6.46 11.56 -5.63
N PHE A 151 -6.16 12.48 -4.72
CA PHE A 151 -7.07 12.84 -3.63
C PHE A 151 -7.07 14.35 -3.39
N GLN A 152 -8.20 14.85 -2.88
CA GLN A 152 -8.42 16.27 -2.62
C GLN A 152 -8.60 16.50 -1.11
N ARG A 153 -7.96 17.54 -0.57
CA ARG A 153 -8.17 18.02 0.81
C ARG A 153 -8.48 19.51 0.78
N ALA A 154 -9.36 19.95 1.68
CA ALA A 154 -9.72 21.35 1.81
C ALA A 154 -9.59 21.80 3.26
N SER A 155 -9.24 23.07 3.46
CA SER A 155 -9.22 23.74 4.75
C SER A 155 -10.00 25.04 4.69
N PHE A 156 -10.49 25.49 5.84
CA PHE A 156 -11.30 26.69 5.99
C PHE A 156 -10.63 27.63 7.00
N VAL A 157 -10.66 28.92 6.68
CA VAL A 157 -10.17 29.98 7.56
C VAL A 157 -11.16 31.13 7.57
N GLN A 158 -11.48 31.62 8.76
CA GLN A 158 -12.37 32.77 8.94
C GLN A 158 -11.54 34.06 9.02
N TRP A 159 -11.99 35.12 8.35
CA TRP A 159 -11.30 36.42 8.32
C TRP A 159 -12.17 37.62 8.74
#